data_AF-A0A2M8Y9D8-F1
#
_entry.id   AF-A0A2M8Y9D8-F1
#
_cell.length_a   1.000
_cell.length_b   1.000
_cell.length_c   1.000
_cell.angle_alpha   90.00
_cell.angle_beta   90.00
_cell.angle_gamma   90.00
#
_symmetry.space_group_name_H-M   'P 1'
#
loop_
_entity.id
_entity.type
_entity.pdbx_description
1 polymer ?
#
loop_
_entity_poly.entity_id
_entity_poly.type
_entity_poly.pdbx_seq_one_letter_code
_entity_poly.pdbx_strand_id
1 'polypeptide(L)'
;MRFPNLRYGNPTEFAHYAMGLPLADLARTLRRDERTVRDWLSGKQRVPWWVPEYMRLRQMEQADIRRQMNMTALGPRLGIVRGNVIELAVRRPKKEPQITDLRLDDFDQARIAL
;
A
#
# COMPACT_ATOMS: atom_id res chain seq x y z
N MET A 1 -22.97 -2.10 -30.70
CA MET A 1 -21.62 -2.69 -30.79
C MET A 1 -21.76 -4.11 -31.33
N ARG A 2 -21.20 -4.41 -32.52
CA ARG A 2 -21.55 -5.58 -33.36
C ARG A 2 -20.51 -6.73 -33.34
N PHE A 3 -19.61 -6.75 -32.35
CA PHE A 3 -18.63 -7.82 -32.17
C PHE A 3 -18.62 -8.27 -30.70
N PRO A 4 -19.25 -9.40 -30.36
CA PRO A 4 -19.12 -9.96 -29.03
C PRO A 4 -17.72 -10.56 -28.94
N ASN A 5 -16.79 -9.83 -28.33
CA ASN A 5 -15.49 -10.41 -27.97
C ASN A 5 -15.77 -11.59 -27.02
N LEU A 6 -15.70 -12.82 -27.55
CA LEU A 6 -15.85 -14.07 -26.81
C LEU A 6 -14.71 -14.31 -25.81
N ARG A 7 -13.66 -13.47 -25.85
CA ARG A 7 -12.55 -13.50 -24.93
C ARG A 7 -12.98 -12.84 -23.63
N TYR A 8 -13.09 -13.66 -22.59
CA TYR A 8 -13.16 -13.18 -21.21
C TYR A 8 -11.75 -13.14 -20.64
N GLY A 9 -11.52 -12.19 -19.74
CA GLY A 9 -10.26 -12.08 -19.02
C GLY A 9 -10.17 -13.15 -17.94
N ASN A 10 -8.95 -13.50 -17.55
CA ASN A 10 -8.73 -14.39 -16.41
C ASN A 10 -9.12 -13.66 -15.11
N PRO A 11 -10.15 -14.13 -14.37
CA PRO A 11 -10.58 -13.48 -13.13
C PRO A 11 -9.50 -13.54 -12.04
N THR A 12 -8.66 -14.58 -12.02
CA THR A 12 -7.56 -14.72 -11.07
C THR A 12 -6.48 -13.66 -11.31
N GLU A 13 -6.18 -13.38 -12.58
CA GLU A 13 -5.24 -12.34 -12.96
C GLU A 13 -5.76 -10.96 -12.56
N PHE A 14 -7.05 -10.70 -12.79
CA PHE A 14 -7.69 -9.47 -12.33
C PHE A 14 -7.62 -9.30 -10.81
N ALA A 15 -7.92 -10.36 -10.04
CA ALA A 15 -7.86 -10.34 -8.59
C ALA A 15 -6.43 -10.08 -8.07
N HIS A 16 -5.41 -10.62 -8.74
CA HIS A 16 -4.01 -10.36 -8.41
C HIS A 16 -3.67 -8.87 -8.54
N TYR A 17 -4.02 -8.22 -9.66
CA TYR A 17 -3.71 -6.80 -9.86
C TYR A 17 -4.60 -5.86 -9.05
N ALA A 18 -5.81 -6.29 -8.69
CA ALA A 18 -6.70 -5.53 -7.81
C ALA A 18 -6.25 -5.56 -6.35
N MET A 19 -5.34 -6.47 -5.98
CA MET A 19 -4.88 -6.63 -4.61
C MET A 19 -4.23 -5.36 -4.07
N GLY A 20 -4.76 -4.83 -2.97
CA GLY A 20 -4.25 -3.61 -2.32
C GLY A 20 -4.80 -2.30 -2.92
N LEU A 21 -5.66 -2.34 -3.94
CA LEU A 21 -6.34 -1.15 -4.47
C LEU A 21 -7.75 -1.03 -3.87
N PRO A 22 -8.17 0.16 -3.41
CA PRO A 22 -9.54 0.34 -2.95
C PRO A 22 -10.50 0.28 -4.14
N LEU A 23 -11.69 -0.26 -3.89
CA LEU A 23 -12.69 -0.54 -4.94
C LEU A 23 -13.06 0.73 -5.75
N ALA A 24 -13.21 1.86 -5.07
CA ALA A 24 -13.54 3.15 -5.69
C ALA A 24 -12.46 3.62 -6.68
N ASP A 25 -11.18 3.48 -6.32
CA ASP A 25 -10.09 3.83 -7.22
C ASP A 25 -10.01 2.89 -8.42
N LEU A 26 -10.28 1.61 -8.19
CA LEU A 26 -10.28 0.62 -9.25
C LEU A 26 -11.42 0.87 -10.25
N ALA A 27 -12.61 1.21 -9.75
CA ALA A 27 -13.76 1.64 -10.54
C ALA A 27 -13.47 2.90 -11.36
N ARG A 28 -12.88 3.92 -10.74
CA ARG A 28 -12.44 5.16 -11.41
C ARG A 28 -11.41 4.89 -12.49
N THR A 29 -10.41 4.05 -12.20
CA THR A 29 -9.34 3.69 -13.15
C THR A 29 -9.90 2.96 -14.37
N LEU A 30 -10.79 1.99 -14.14
CA LEU A 30 -11.43 1.20 -15.21
C LEU A 30 -12.57 1.95 -15.92
N ARG A 31 -12.95 3.14 -15.43
CA ARG A 31 -14.11 3.93 -15.88
C ARG A 31 -15.40 3.10 -15.87
N ARG A 32 -15.63 2.39 -14.76
CA ARG A 32 -16.80 1.53 -14.53
C ARG A 32 -17.38 1.76 -13.16
N ASP A 33 -18.63 1.35 -12.97
CA ASP A 33 -19.28 1.42 -11.68
C ASP A 33 -18.66 0.44 -10.68
N GLU A 34 -18.59 0.85 -9.42
CA GLU A 34 -18.09 0.00 -8.32
C GLU A 34 -18.85 -1.32 -8.20
N ARG A 35 -20.16 -1.30 -8.48
CA ARG A 35 -21.00 -2.50 -8.50
C ARG A 35 -20.49 -3.51 -9.53
N THR A 36 -20.24 -3.05 -10.75
CA THR A 36 -19.77 -3.90 -11.85
C THR A 36 -18.40 -4.49 -11.53
N VAL A 37 -17.50 -3.67 -10.99
CA VAL A 37 -16.18 -4.13 -10.54
C VAL A 37 -16.28 -5.17 -9.42
N ARG A 38 -17.18 -4.95 -8.45
CA ARG A 38 -17.45 -5.90 -7.36
C ARG A 38 -18.02 -7.22 -7.89
N ASP A 39 -18.90 -7.17 -8.88
CA ASP A 39 -19.48 -8.35 -9.52
C ASP A 39 -18.41 -9.15 -10.29
N TRP A 40 -17.40 -8.47 -10.86
CA TRP A 40 -16.24 -9.12 -11.46
C TRP A 40 -15.31 -9.78 -10.42
N LEU A 41 -14.99 -9.08 -9.33
CA LEU A 41 -14.14 -9.62 -8.26
C LEU A 41 -14.79 -10.79 -7.52
N SER A 42 -16.11 -10.76 -7.36
CA SER A 42 -16.88 -11.85 -6.75
C SER A 42 -17.19 -13.01 -7.70
N GLY A 43 -16.84 -12.89 -8.98
CA GLY A 43 -17.11 -13.91 -9.99
C GLY A 43 -18.58 -14.03 -10.41
N LYS A 44 -19.45 -13.11 -9.98
CA LYS A 44 -20.86 -13.05 -10.40
C LYS A 44 -21.01 -12.73 -11.88
N GLN A 45 -20.09 -11.93 -12.42
CA GLN A 45 -20.03 -11.59 -13.83
C GLN A 45 -18.67 -11.96 -14.42
N ARG A 46 -18.66 -12.34 -15.70
CA ARG A 46 -17.42 -12.61 -16.41
C ARG A 46 -16.65 -11.30 -16.64
N VAL A 47 -15.35 -11.35 -16.39
CA VAL A 47 -14.45 -10.21 -16.56
C VAL A 47 -14.19 -9.98 -18.06
N PRO A 48 -14.32 -8.74 -18.59
CA PRO A 48 -13.90 -8.44 -19.95
C PRO A 48 -12.39 -8.67 -20.15
N TRP A 49 -11.96 -9.22 -21.29
CA TRP A 49 -10.55 -9.52 -21.56
C TRP A 49 -9.59 -8.34 -21.40
N TRP A 50 -10.05 -7.12 -21.68
CA TRP A 50 -9.21 -5.93 -21.60
C TRP A 50 -8.91 -5.50 -20.16
N VAL A 51 -9.69 -5.94 -19.17
CA VAL A 51 -9.55 -5.50 -17.78
C VAL A 51 -8.24 -6.02 -17.16
N PRO A 52 -7.94 -7.34 -17.17
CA PRO A 52 -6.65 -7.84 -16.70
C PRO A 52 -5.48 -7.29 -17.52
N GLU A 53 -5.63 -7.23 -18.86
CA GLU A 53 -4.58 -6.74 -19.76
C GLU A 53 -4.20 -5.28 -19.49
N TYR A 54 -5.19 -4.42 -19.28
CA TYR A 54 -4.97 -3.02 -18.94
C TYR A 54 -4.22 -2.89 -17.61
N MET A 55 -4.63 -3.67 -16.60
CA MET A 55 -3.97 -3.66 -15.29
C MET A 55 -2.52 -4.18 -15.38
N ARG A 56 -2.29 -5.23 -16.18
CA ARG A 56 -0.96 -5.75 -16.48
C ARG A 56 -0.06 -4.70 -17.10
N LEU A 57 -0.54 -4.02 -18.15
CA LEU A 57 0.22 -2.96 -18.83
C LEU A 57 0.55 -1.80 -17.88
N ARG A 58 -0.42 -1.37 -17.06
CA ARG A 58 -0.21 -0.32 -16.07
C ARG A 58 0.87 -0.71 -15.05
N GLN A 59 0.89 -1.96 -14.60
CA GLN A 59 1.93 -2.41 -13.66
C GLN A 59 3.31 -2.50 -14.34
N MET A 60 3.37 -2.94 -15.60
CA MET A 60 4.61 -2.95 -16.37
C MET A 60 5.16 -1.53 -16.55
N GLU A 61 4.32 -0.57 -16.93
CA GLU A 61 4.71 0.84 -17.04
C GLU A 61 5.24 1.40 -15.71
N GLN A 62 4.55 1.12 -14.60
CA GLN A 62 5.02 1.51 -13.27
C GLN A 62 6.38 0.89 -12.92
N ALA A 63 6.60 -0.37 -13.29
CA ALA A 63 7.89 -1.03 -13.07
C ALA A 63 9.01 -0.40 -13.92
N ASP A 64 8.72 -0.07 -15.18
CA ASP A 64 9.68 0.59 -16.08
C ASP A 64 10.02 2.00 -15.61
N ILE A 65 9.04 2.79 -15.17
CA ILE A 65 9.28 4.12 -14.57
C ILE A 65 10.17 3.99 -13.33
N ARG A 66 9.88 3.05 -12.43
CA ARG A 66 10.71 2.82 -11.23
C ARG A 66 12.14 2.46 -11.60
N ARG A 67 12.30 1.59 -12.60
CA ARG A 67 13.60 1.19 -13.13
C ARG A 67 14.38 2.38 -13.69
N GLN A 68 13.74 3.23 -14.48
CA GLN A 68 14.36 4.44 -15.05
C GLN A 68 14.77 5.44 -13.96
N MET A 69 13.99 5.55 -12.89
CA MET A 69 14.27 6.43 -11.75
C MET A 69 15.36 5.87 -10.81
N ASN A 70 16.02 4.75 -11.15
CA ASN A 70 16.93 4.01 -10.26
C ASN A 70 16.32 3.69 -8.89
N MET A 71 14.98 3.64 -8.80
CA MET A 71 14.29 3.18 -7.60
C MET A 71 14.34 1.67 -7.63
N THR A 72 15.33 1.07 -6.96
CA THR A 72 15.42 -0.37 -6.79
C THR A 72 14.08 -0.86 -6.26
N ALA A 73 13.43 -1.77 -6.98
CA ALA A 73 12.23 -2.41 -6.48
C ALA A 73 12.60 -3.07 -5.14
N LEU A 74 12.12 -2.49 -4.04
CA LEU A 74 12.06 -3.17 -2.76
C LEU A 74 11.08 -4.32 -2.98
N GLY A 75 11.57 -5.42 -3.56
CA GLY A 75 10.85 -6.68 -3.55
C GLY A 75 10.40 -6.91 -2.11
N PRO A 76 9.19 -7.46 -1.88
CA PRO A 76 8.75 -7.77 -0.53
C PRO A 76 9.88 -8.56 0.12
N ARG A 77 10.54 -7.96 1.10
CA ARG A 77 11.52 -8.66 1.91
C ARG A 77 10.69 -9.72 2.60
N LEU A 78 10.69 -10.93 2.05
CA LEU A 78 10.26 -12.12 2.77
C LEU A 78 11.16 -12.16 3.98
N GLY A 79 10.67 -11.60 5.09
CA GLY A 79 11.26 -11.76 6.40
C GLY A 79 11.05 -13.22 6.78
N ILE A 80 11.83 -14.12 6.18
CA ILE A 80 11.92 -15.49 6.63
C ILE A 80 12.65 -15.40 7.97
N VAL A 81 11.88 -15.22 9.04
CA VAL A 81 12.36 -15.38 10.40
C VAL A 81 12.63 -16.88 10.56
N ARG A 82 13.83 -17.33 10.17
CA ARG A 82 14.36 -18.61 10.64
C ARG A 82 14.78 -18.40 12.09
N GLY A 83 13.86 -18.55 13.02
CA GLY A 83 14.16 -18.46 14.45
C GLY A 83 13.25 -19.39 15.24
N ASN A 84 13.87 -20.23 16.08
CA ASN A 84 13.19 -20.82 17.24
C ASN A 84 12.42 -19.72 17.96
N VAL A 85 11.19 -20.05 18.38
CA VAL A 85 10.22 -19.17 19.05
C VAL A 85 10.93 -18.20 20.00
N ILE A 86 11.05 -16.94 19.59
CA ILE A 86 11.40 -15.85 20.51
C ILE A 86 10.07 -15.44 21.14
N GLU A 87 9.88 -15.80 22.41
CA GLU A 87 8.77 -15.29 23.20
C GLU A 87 8.74 -13.76 23.10
N LEU A 88 7.54 -13.22 22.83
CA LEU A 88 7.30 -11.80 22.70
C LEU A 88 7.78 -11.10 23.98
N ALA A 89 8.97 -10.50 23.93
CA ALA A 89 9.55 -9.83 25.08
C ALA A 89 8.54 -8.79 25.61
N VAL A 90 8.09 -9.03 26.85
CA VAL A 90 7.18 -8.17 27.59
C VAL A 90 7.66 -6.73 27.47
N ARG A 91 6.76 -5.82 27.07
CA ARG A 91 6.98 -4.37 26.99
C ARG A 91 7.84 -3.92 28.17
N ARG A 92 9.07 -3.45 27.89
CA ARG A 92 9.88 -2.79 28.92
C ARG A 92 9.05 -1.63 29.51
N PRO A 93 8.94 -1.50 30.84
CA PRO A 93 8.20 -0.40 31.44
C PRO A 93 8.79 0.94 30.96
N LYS A 94 7.90 1.85 30.57
CA LYS A 94 8.24 3.19 30.13
C LYS A 94 8.99 3.88 31.26
N LYS A 95 10.27 4.20 31.06
CA LYS A 95 11.04 5.01 32.00
C LYS A 95 10.39 6.39 32.03
N GLU A 96 9.78 6.74 33.16
CA GLU A 96 9.29 8.10 33.38
C GLU A 96 10.49 9.05 33.26
N PRO A 97 10.34 10.19 32.55
CA PRO A 97 11.42 11.16 32.46
C PRO A 97 11.73 11.63 33.88
N GLN A 98 12.94 11.36 34.35
CA GLN A 98 13.46 12.03 35.54
C GLN A 98 13.48 13.52 35.21
N ILE A 99 12.62 14.27 35.89
CA ILE A 99 12.69 15.72 35.93
C ILE A 99 14.02 16.03 36.63
N THR A 100 15.07 16.23 35.84
CA THR A 100 16.27 16.91 36.31
C THR A 100 15.88 18.37 36.54
N ASP A 101 16.15 18.89 37.75
CA ASP A 101 15.92 20.27 38.20
C ASP A 101 16.75 21.29 37.40
N LEU A 102 16.43 21.44 36.12
CA LEU A 102 16.82 22.57 35.30
C LEU A 102 15.53 23.15 34.73
N ARG A 103 14.84 23.90 35.60
CA ARG A 103 13.75 24.78 35.16
C ARG A 103 14.35 25.81 34.20
N LEU A 104 13.64 26.04 33.11
CA LEU A 104 13.97 27.07 32.12
C LEU A 104 13.90 28.51 32.71
N ASP A 105 13.39 28.64 33.94
CA ASP A 105 13.14 29.91 34.63
C ASP A 105 14.39 30.49 35.34
N ASP A 106 15.49 29.73 35.47
CA ASP A 106 16.71 30.20 36.16
C ASP A 106 17.62 31.11 35.32
N PHE A 107 17.28 31.37 34.04
CA PHE A 107 18.12 32.18 33.15
C PHE A 107 17.83 33.70 33.17
N ASP A 108 16.83 34.16 33.93
CA ASP A 108 16.37 35.57 33.90
C ASP A 108 16.79 36.44 35.11
N GLN A 109 17.81 36.05 35.88
CA GLN A 109 18.28 36.83 37.05
C GLN A 109 19.54 37.67 36.83
N ALA A 110 19.92 37.98 35.58
CA ALA A 110 21.08 38.83 35.33
C ALA A 110 20.84 39.88 34.24
N ARG A 111 19.91 40.82 34.44
CA ARG A 111 19.94 42.14 33.76
C ARG A 111 18.90 43.17 34.22
N ILE A 112 18.90 43.57 35.49
CA ILE A 112 18.42 44.92 35.85
C ILE A 112 19.28 45.49 36.98
N ALA A 113 20.34 46.19 36.61
CA ALA A 113 21.01 47.18 37.46
C ALA A 113 21.67 48.21 36.54
N LEU A 114 20.95 49.31 36.28
CA LEU A 114 21.45 50.62 35.90
C LEU A 114 20.40 51.67 36.31
#